data_AF-A0A0L6CJX0-F1
#
_entry.id   AF-A0A0L6CJX0-F1
#
_cell.length_a   1.000
_cell.length_b   1.000
_cell.length_c   1.000
_cell.angle_alpha   90.00
_cell.angle_beta   90.00
_cell.angle_gamma   90.00
#
_symmetry.space_group_name_H-M   'P 1'
#
loop_
_entity.id
_entity.type
_entity.pdbx_description
1 polymer ?
#
loop_
_entity_poly.entity_id
_entity_poly.type
_entity_poly.pdbx_seq_one_letter_code
_entity_poly.pdbx_strand_id
1 'polypeptide(L)'
;MAPTNDDVLRLYDPDRPLGAVGSVSGHALQPFSRAGMEAADNLLRKAKRALAAGDDQRAQRFVDRALSLPYDEHEHTRPALFSAHMALFNVVMDALERCPEDDSTWLDAALDVLARLEGTARDDLREVLAVVDTDYAIKRAESHRLQAAIRGIPERTALIERDDLPPETLPTVVLALLRAVLAYENRLAADDLTRE
;
A
#
# COMPACT_ATOMS: atom_id res chain seq x y z
N MET A 1 1.43 -12.26 26.77
CA MET A 1 1.49 -12.99 25.49
C MET A 1 0.18 -12.74 24.78
N ALA A 2 0.19 -12.15 23.58
CA ALA A 2 -1.01 -12.08 22.76
C ALA A 2 -1.27 -13.47 22.16
N PRO A 3 -2.53 -13.95 22.10
CA PRO A 3 -2.84 -15.24 21.48
C PRO A 3 -2.40 -15.23 20.01
N THR A 4 -1.83 -16.34 19.56
CA THR A 4 -1.51 -16.55 18.14
C THR A 4 -2.79 -16.93 17.37
N ASN A 5 -2.81 -16.78 16.04
CA ASN A 5 -3.96 -17.26 15.23
C ASN A 5 -4.25 -18.75 15.47
N ASP A 6 -3.22 -19.55 15.75
CA ASP A 6 -3.34 -20.97 16.14
C ASP A 6 -4.06 -21.17 17.48
N ASP A 7 -3.90 -20.25 18.43
CA ASP A 7 -4.60 -20.33 19.73
C ASP A 7 -6.09 -20.00 19.60
N VAL A 8 -6.46 -19.16 18.62
CA VAL A 8 -7.86 -18.83 18.31
C VAL A 8 -8.52 -19.98 17.52
N LEU A 9 -7.80 -20.61 16.60
CA LEU A 9 -8.28 -21.80 15.88
C LEU A 9 -8.52 -22.99 16.83
N ARG A 10 -7.75 -23.12 17.92
CA ARG A 10 -7.96 -24.16 18.95
C ARG A 10 -9.16 -23.94 19.87
N LEU A 11 -9.72 -22.72 19.93
CA LEU A 11 -10.96 -22.44 20.66
C LEU A 11 -12.23 -22.84 19.87
N TYR A 12 -12.07 -23.24 18.61
CA TYR A 12 -13.13 -23.77 17.77
C TYR A 12 -13.08 -25.31 17.78
N ASP A 13 -13.87 -25.91 18.67
CA ASP A 13 -14.09 -27.35 18.75
C ASP A 13 -14.93 -27.84 17.55
N PRO A 14 -14.36 -28.65 16.64
CA PRO A 14 -15.06 -29.15 15.45
C PRO A 14 -16.15 -30.19 15.79
N ASP A 15 -16.21 -30.71 17.02
CA ASP A 15 -17.20 -31.72 17.44
C ASP A 15 -18.53 -31.11 17.92
N ARG A 16 -18.72 -29.79 17.85
CA ARG A 16 -20.00 -29.14 18.14
C ARG A 16 -20.89 -29.04 16.88
N PRO A 17 -22.12 -29.57 16.89
CA PRO A 17 -23.00 -29.68 15.71
C PRO A 17 -23.49 -28.35 15.10
N LEU A 18 -23.13 -27.20 15.70
CA LEU A 18 -23.39 -25.86 15.17
C LEU A 18 -22.12 -24.98 15.07
N GLY A 19 -20.95 -25.47 15.51
CA GLY A 19 -19.68 -24.73 15.49
C GLY A 19 -19.01 -24.72 14.12
N ALA A 20 -19.22 -25.78 13.33
CA ALA A 20 -18.62 -25.98 12.01
C ALA A 20 -19.22 -25.09 10.90
N VAL A 21 -20.33 -24.37 11.16
CA VAL A 21 -20.95 -23.49 10.15
C VAL A 21 -20.35 -22.08 10.18
N GLY A 22 -19.87 -21.63 11.35
CA GLY A 22 -19.18 -20.34 11.49
C GLY A 22 -17.75 -20.35 10.97
N SER A 23 -17.09 -21.52 10.96
CA SER A 23 -15.71 -21.70 10.47
C SER A 23 -15.60 -21.77 8.94
N VAL A 24 -16.71 -22.01 8.24
CA VAL A 24 -16.77 -22.06 6.76
C VAL A 24 -17.20 -20.71 6.17
N SER A 25 -17.70 -19.78 7.00
CA SER A 25 -18.04 -18.43 6.58
C SER A 25 -16.93 -17.45 7.00
N GLY A 26 -16.39 -16.66 6.07
CA GLY A 26 -15.36 -15.65 6.35
C GLY A 26 -15.68 -14.65 7.48
N HIS A 27 -16.92 -14.65 8.00
CA HIS A 27 -17.38 -13.86 9.14
C HIS A 27 -16.60 -14.06 10.45
N ALA A 28 -16.00 -15.23 10.70
CA ALA A 28 -15.22 -15.45 11.93
C ALA A 28 -13.84 -14.77 11.88
N LEU A 29 -13.21 -14.72 10.69
CA LEU A 29 -11.89 -14.13 10.50
C LEU A 29 -11.93 -12.63 10.18
N GLN A 30 -13.04 -12.16 9.61
CA GLN A 30 -13.23 -10.77 9.19
C GLN A 30 -12.92 -9.72 10.29
N PRO A 31 -13.35 -9.88 11.57
CA PRO A 31 -13.00 -8.89 12.61
C PRO A 31 -11.50 -8.83 12.92
N PHE A 32 -10.80 -9.97 12.85
CA PHE A 32 -9.36 -10.05 13.11
C PHE A 32 -8.56 -9.47 11.95
N SER A 33 -8.96 -9.80 10.72
CA SER A 33 -8.44 -9.19 9.50
C SER A 33 -8.54 -7.67 9.61
N ARG A 34 -9.76 -7.13 9.82
CA ARG A 34 -9.97 -5.67 9.93
C ARG A 34 -9.10 -5.03 11.02
N ALA A 35 -9.00 -5.64 12.19
CA ALA A 35 -8.17 -5.12 13.28
C ALA A 35 -6.67 -5.12 12.92
N GLY A 36 -6.19 -6.15 12.23
CA GLY A 36 -4.82 -6.22 11.71
C GLY A 36 -4.51 -5.10 10.72
N MET A 37 -5.42 -4.86 9.79
CA MET A 37 -5.31 -3.79 8.78
C MET A 37 -5.32 -2.41 9.43
N GLU A 38 -6.29 -2.13 10.31
CA GLU A 38 -6.37 -0.87 11.04
C GLU A 38 -5.10 -0.60 11.88
N ALA A 39 -4.52 -1.65 12.48
CA ALA A 39 -3.29 -1.56 13.24
C ALA A 39 -2.08 -1.24 12.34
N ALA A 40 -1.96 -1.91 11.20
CA ALA A 40 -0.92 -1.68 10.21
C ALA A 40 -0.99 -0.24 9.67
N ASP A 41 -2.16 0.21 9.22
CA ASP A 41 -2.41 1.57 8.75
C ASP A 41 -1.99 2.62 9.76
N ASN A 42 -2.36 2.43 11.03
CA ASN A 42 -2.00 3.37 12.10
C ASN A 42 -0.48 3.43 12.32
N LEU A 43 0.21 2.29 12.27
CA LEU A 43 1.67 2.23 12.40
C LEU A 43 2.36 2.88 11.21
N LEU A 44 1.93 2.59 9.98
CA LEU A 44 2.53 3.17 8.78
C LEU A 44 2.24 4.67 8.64
N ARG A 45 1.06 5.14 9.07
CA ARG A 45 0.77 6.59 9.16
C ARG A 45 1.72 7.30 10.12
N LYS A 46 2.06 6.66 11.25
CA LYS A 46 3.07 7.19 12.19
C LYS A 46 4.47 7.14 11.60
N ALA A 47 4.82 6.08 10.87
CA ALA A 47 6.09 5.99 10.15
C ALA A 47 6.23 7.11 9.11
N LYS A 48 5.20 7.33 8.29
CA LYS A 48 5.15 8.43 7.31
C LYS A 48 5.34 9.80 7.96
N ARG A 49 4.65 10.06 9.09
CA ARG A 49 4.84 11.31 9.85
C ARG A 49 6.26 11.47 10.40
N ALA A 50 6.88 10.39 10.85
CA ALA A 50 8.27 10.42 11.32
C ALA A 50 9.24 10.70 10.17
N LEU A 51 9.04 10.09 8.99
CA LEU A 51 9.82 10.38 7.78
C LEU A 51 9.68 11.85 7.36
N ALA A 52 8.46 12.40 7.36
CA ALA A 52 8.24 13.81 7.06
C ALA A 52 8.95 14.77 8.04
N ALA A 53 9.20 14.33 9.28
CA ALA A 53 9.96 15.06 10.28
C ALA A 53 11.48 14.79 10.23
N GLY A 54 11.96 13.97 9.29
CA GLY A 54 13.38 13.59 9.17
C GLY A 54 13.85 12.56 10.22
N ASP A 55 12.93 11.89 10.91
CA ASP A 55 13.24 10.89 11.95
C ASP A 55 13.16 9.47 11.38
N ASP A 56 14.16 9.10 10.56
CA ASP A 56 14.25 7.79 9.90
C ASP A 56 14.27 6.64 10.91
N GLN A 57 14.97 6.80 12.05
CA GLN A 57 15.05 5.76 13.06
C GLN A 57 13.69 5.47 13.69
N ARG A 58 12.89 6.51 13.96
CA ARG A 58 11.53 6.32 14.47
C ARG A 58 10.60 5.75 13.42
N ALA A 59 10.74 6.14 12.16
CA ALA A 59 9.98 5.54 11.07
C ALA A 59 10.24 4.03 10.99
N GLN A 60 11.52 3.63 11.02
CA GLN A 60 11.95 2.24 11.03
C GLN A 60 11.27 1.44 12.15
N ARG A 61 11.30 1.94 13.40
CA ARG A 61 10.64 1.27 14.54
C ARG A 61 9.14 1.03 14.35
N PHE A 62 8.44 1.95 13.69
CA PHE A 62 7.02 1.78 13.39
C PHE A 62 6.80 0.74 12.29
N VAL A 63 7.64 0.73 11.25
CA VAL A 63 7.61 -0.27 10.17
C VAL A 63 7.92 -1.67 10.72
N ASP A 64 8.94 -1.82 11.55
CA ASP A 64 9.28 -3.10 12.19
C ASP A 64 8.09 -3.64 13.00
N ARG A 65 7.41 -2.76 13.72
CA ARG A 65 6.22 -3.13 14.48
C ARG A 65 5.04 -3.50 13.59
N ALA A 66 4.87 -2.84 12.45
CA ALA A 66 3.84 -3.20 11.48
C ALA A 66 4.12 -4.58 10.85
N LEU A 67 5.38 -4.86 10.52
CA LEU A 67 5.82 -6.15 9.98
C LEU A 67 5.74 -7.30 10.99
N SER A 68 5.72 -6.99 12.29
CA SER A 68 5.49 -7.97 13.35
C SER A 68 4.01 -8.38 13.54
N LEU A 69 3.08 -7.72 12.83
CA LEU A 69 1.68 -8.12 12.85
C LEU A 69 1.51 -9.52 12.22
N PRO A 70 0.57 -10.34 12.72
CA PRO A 70 0.28 -11.63 12.14
C PRO A 70 -0.09 -11.51 10.66
N TYR A 71 0.23 -12.56 9.90
CA TYR A 71 -0.27 -12.72 8.55
C TYR A 71 -1.81 -12.81 8.58
N ASP A 72 -2.46 -12.20 7.59
CA ASP A 72 -3.90 -12.22 7.46
C ASP A 72 -4.31 -13.40 6.56
N GLU A 73 -4.81 -14.46 7.20
CA GLU A 73 -5.29 -15.66 6.50
C GLU A 73 -6.58 -15.41 5.70
N HIS A 74 -7.35 -14.36 6.01
CA HIS A 74 -8.58 -14.05 5.28
C HIS A 74 -8.28 -13.38 3.94
N GLU A 75 -7.38 -12.40 3.97
CA GLU A 75 -6.96 -11.62 2.81
C GLU A 75 -5.72 -12.21 2.11
N HIS A 76 -5.16 -13.31 2.65
CA HIS A 76 -3.93 -13.95 2.19
C HIS A 76 -2.79 -12.94 1.97
N THR A 77 -2.58 -12.03 2.92
CA THR A 77 -1.55 -10.99 2.79
C THR A 77 -0.92 -10.62 4.14
N ARG A 78 0.21 -9.92 4.08
CA ARG A 78 0.80 -9.27 5.25
C ARG A 78 0.17 -7.88 5.40
N PRO A 79 -0.49 -7.57 6.54
CA PRO A 79 -1.17 -6.29 6.73
C PRO A 79 -0.29 -5.07 6.43
N ALA A 80 0.99 -5.11 6.79
CA ALA A 80 1.93 -4.03 6.53
C ALA A 80 2.24 -3.82 5.03
N LEU A 81 2.32 -4.89 4.24
CA LEU A 81 2.59 -4.78 2.80
C LEU A 81 1.36 -4.24 2.08
N PHE A 82 0.19 -4.80 2.40
CA PHE A 82 -1.09 -4.29 1.91
C PHE A 82 -1.28 -2.81 2.22
N SER A 83 -1.11 -2.43 3.49
CA SER A 83 -1.32 -1.04 3.92
C SER A 83 -0.33 -0.06 3.26
N ALA A 84 0.91 -0.50 2.98
CA ALA A 84 1.90 0.33 2.30
C ALA A 84 1.55 0.55 0.82
N HIS A 85 1.15 -0.51 0.12
CA HIS A 85 0.68 -0.43 -1.26
C HIS A 85 -0.60 0.40 -1.37
N MET A 86 -1.60 0.13 -0.52
CA MET A 86 -2.84 0.91 -0.51
C MET A 86 -2.61 2.38 -0.18
N ALA A 87 -1.60 2.73 0.64
CA ALA A 87 -1.24 4.12 0.86
C ALA A 87 -0.73 4.80 -0.43
N LEU A 88 0.01 4.08 -1.27
CA LEU A 88 0.46 4.56 -2.58
C LEU A 88 -0.68 4.63 -3.59
N PHE A 89 -1.49 3.59 -3.69
CA PHE A 89 -2.66 3.56 -4.54
C PHE A 89 -3.63 4.72 -4.20
N ASN A 90 -4.00 4.84 -2.92
CA ASN A 90 -4.95 5.85 -2.46
C ASN A 90 -4.43 7.28 -2.69
N VAL A 91 -3.13 7.55 -2.52
CA VAL A 91 -2.64 8.93 -2.76
C VAL A 91 -2.72 9.32 -4.24
N VAL A 92 -2.49 8.37 -5.15
CA VAL A 92 -2.64 8.59 -6.61
C VAL A 92 -4.12 8.76 -6.95
N MET A 93 -4.99 7.90 -6.42
CA MET A 93 -6.43 7.97 -6.67
C MET A 93 -7.06 9.25 -6.12
N ASP A 94 -6.74 9.63 -4.88
CA ASP A 94 -7.18 10.89 -4.27
C ASP A 94 -6.80 12.10 -5.14
N ALA A 95 -5.61 12.08 -5.73
CA ALA A 95 -5.13 13.15 -6.60
C ALA A 95 -5.85 13.16 -7.95
N LEU A 96 -6.05 11.98 -8.56
CA LEU A 96 -6.83 11.83 -9.79
C LEU A 96 -8.26 12.36 -9.61
N GLU A 97 -8.93 11.96 -8.53
CA GLU A 97 -10.32 12.34 -8.24
C GLU A 97 -10.50 13.84 -7.96
N ARG A 98 -9.50 14.47 -7.33
CA ARG A 98 -9.52 15.92 -7.05
C ARG A 98 -9.06 16.76 -8.23
N CYS A 99 -8.43 16.15 -9.23
CA CYS A 99 -7.87 16.88 -10.38
C CYS A 99 -8.99 17.36 -11.32
N PRO A 100 -9.03 18.65 -11.68
CA PRO A 100 -9.98 19.16 -12.67
C PRO A 100 -9.88 18.45 -14.03
N GLU A 101 -10.98 18.45 -14.79
CA GLU A 101 -11.07 17.79 -16.10
C GLU A 101 -10.07 18.34 -17.14
N ASP A 102 -9.62 19.59 -17.02
CA ASP A 102 -8.60 20.17 -17.91
C ASP A 102 -7.18 20.19 -17.31
N ASP A 103 -6.98 19.54 -16.17
CA ASP A 103 -5.72 19.49 -15.44
C ASP A 103 -5.15 18.05 -15.45
N SER A 104 -3.83 17.93 -15.46
CA SER A 104 -3.11 16.65 -15.45
C SER A 104 -2.00 16.63 -14.38
N THR A 105 -2.07 17.50 -13.38
CA THR A 105 -1.11 17.58 -12.27
C THR A 105 -0.94 16.27 -11.50
N TRP A 106 -2.02 15.51 -11.30
CA TRP A 106 -1.94 14.19 -10.66
C TRP A 106 -0.94 13.28 -11.42
N LEU A 107 -0.98 13.32 -12.75
CA LEU A 107 -0.12 12.52 -13.62
C LEU A 107 1.28 13.11 -13.67
N ASP A 108 1.41 14.42 -13.80
CA ASP A 108 2.71 15.10 -13.81
C ASP A 108 3.50 14.77 -12.53
N ALA A 109 2.83 14.82 -11.38
CA ALA A 109 3.41 14.43 -10.11
C ALA A 109 3.81 12.93 -10.08
N ALA A 110 2.98 12.05 -10.67
CA ALA A 110 3.23 10.62 -10.67
C ALA A 110 4.46 10.27 -11.52
N LEU A 111 4.57 10.89 -12.70
CA LEU A 111 5.69 10.70 -13.62
C LEU A 111 7.00 11.25 -13.03
N ASP A 112 6.94 12.41 -12.36
CA ASP A 112 8.10 12.98 -11.68
C ASP A 112 8.61 12.09 -10.54
N VAL A 113 7.71 11.51 -9.74
CA VAL A 113 8.06 10.57 -8.69
C VAL A 113 8.60 9.27 -9.29
N LEU A 114 7.91 8.70 -10.27
CA LEU A 114 8.31 7.47 -10.96
C LEU A 114 9.73 7.56 -11.54
N ALA A 115 10.11 8.72 -12.09
CA ALA A 115 11.44 8.95 -12.64
C ALA A 115 12.56 8.93 -11.59
N ARG A 116 12.25 9.18 -10.32
CA ARG A 116 13.21 9.24 -9.20
C ARG A 116 13.24 7.98 -8.36
N LEU A 117 12.22 7.13 -8.47
CA LEU A 117 12.16 5.87 -7.75
C LEU A 117 13.03 4.80 -8.43
N GLU A 118 13.48 3.86 -7.62
CA GLU A 118 14.21 2.66 -8.03
C GLU A 118 13.68 1.43 -7.30
N GLY A 119 14.01 0.24 -7.83
CA GLY A 119 13.65 -1.04 -7.23
C GLY A 119 12.15 -1.23 -7.01
N THR A 120 11.78 -1.92 -5.94
CA THR A 120 10.40 -2.34 -5.66
C THR A 120 9.42 -1.17 -5.57
N ALA A 121 9.82 -0.01 -5.05
CA ALA A 121 8.92 1.14 -4.98
C ALA A 121 8.57 1.71 -6.37
N ARG A 122 9.52 1.64 -7.32
CA ARG A 122 9.26 2.01 -8.72
C ARG A 122 8.35 0.99 -9.40
N ASP A 123 8.59 -0.29 -9.15
CA ASP A 123 7.79 -1.38 -9.69
C ASP A 123 6.32 -1.26 -9.22
N ASP A 124 6.10 -0.98 -7.94
CA ASP A 124 4.77 -0.81 -7.35
C ASP A 124 4.04 0.45 -7.87
N LEU A 125 4.72 1.59 -8.00
CA LEU A 125 4.11 2.78 -8.63
C LEU A 125 3.76 2.54 -10.10
N ARG A 126 4.61 1.81 -10.84
CA ARG A 126 4.31 1.42 -12.23
C ARG A 126 3.05 0.56 -12.31
N GLU A 127 2.90 -0.39 -11.39
CA GLU A 127 1.72 -1.24 -11.30
C GLU A 127 0.46 -0.45 -10.96
N VAL A 128 0.49 0.41 -9.94
CA VAL A 128 -0.61 1.34 -9.60
C VAL A 128 -1.03 2.16 -10.83
N LEU A 129 -0.08 2.71 -11.57
CA LEU A 129 -0.37 3.47 -12.79
C LEU A 129 -0.97 2.61 -13.91
N ALA A 130 -0.53 1.35 -14.04
CA ALA A 130 -1.12 0.44 -15.01
C ALA A 130 -2.58 0.09 -14.66
N VAL A 131 -2.89 -0.09 -13.37
CA VAL A 131 -4.26 -0.27 -12.87
C VAL A 131 -5.10 0.96 -13.16
N VAL A 132 -4.58 2.16 -12.90
CA VAL A 132 -5.28 3.42 -13.21
C VAL A 132 -5.62 3.53 -14.70
N ASP A 133 -4.67 3.22 -15.59
CA ASP A 133 -4.90 3.26 -17.04
C ASP A 133 -5.91 2.23 -17.54
N THR A 134 -5.99 1.07 -16.89
CA THR A 134 -6.84 -0.05 -17.32
C THR A 134 -8.26 0.06 -16.76
N ASP A 135 -8.38 0.40 -15.48
CA ASP A 135 -9.64 0.26 -14.73
C ASP A 135 -10.40 1.59 -14.58
N TYR A 136 -9.73 2.72 -14.82
CA TYR A 136 -10.32 4.04 -14.61
C TYR A 136 -10.40 4.83 -15.92
N ALA A 137 -11.46 5.64 -16.03
CA ALA A 137 -11.67 6.50 -17.17
C ALA A 137 -10.78 7.75 -17.08
N ILE A 138 -9.56 7.65 -17.61
CA ILE A 138 -8.64 8.79 -17.77
C ILE A 138 -8.66 9.31 -19.21
N LYS A 139 -8.12 10.52 -19.42
CA LYS A 139 -8.10 11.12 -20.76
C LYS A 139 -7.16 10.32 -21.67
N ARG A 140 -7.48 10.26 -22.97
CA ARG A 140 -6.63 9.59 -23.97
C ARG A 140 -5.19 10.13 -23.98
N ALA A 141 -5.02 11.43 -23.77
CA ALA A 141 -3.69 12.05 -23.69
C ALA A 141 -2.92 11.60 -22.44
N GLU A 142 -3.58 11.51 -21.29
CA GLU A 142 -3.01 11.01 -20.03
C GLU A 142 -2.61 9.55 -20.16
N SER A 143 -3.51 8.71 -20.68
CA SER A 143 -3.25 7.29 -20.97
C SER A 143 -2.01 7.10 -21.86
N HIS A 144 -1.91 7.84 -22.97
CA HIS A 144 -0.75 7.75 -23.85
C HIS A 144 0.56 8.16 -23.17
N ARG A 145 0.53 9.21 -22.33
CA ARG A 145 1.70 9.66 -21.56
C ARG A 145 2.12 8.63 -20.51
N LEU A 146 1.15 8.08 -19.77
CA LEU A 146 1.36 7.04 -18.77
C LEU A 146 1.98 5.80 -19.42
N GLN A 147 1.37 5.29 -20.49
CA GLN A 147 1.86 4.13 -21.25
C GLN A 147 3.27 4.35 -21.80
N ALA A 148 3.58 5.55 -22.29
CA ALA A 148 4.94 5.89 -22.73
C ALA A 148 5.96 5.84 -21.58
N ALA A 149 5.58 6.31 -20.39
CA ALA A 149 6.45 6.34 -19.22
C ALA A 149 6.71 4.95 -18.62
N ILE A 150 5.70 4.09 -18.56
CA ILE A 150 5.84 2.76 -17.93
C ILE A 150 6.43 1.70 -18.86
N ARG A 151 6.44 1.92 -20.19
CA ARG A 151 6.90 0.92 -21.19
C ARG A 151 8.30 0.38 -20.94
N GLY A 152 9.21 1.19 -20.42
CA GLY A 152 10.60 0.81 -20.14
C GLY A 152 10.83 0.13 -18.79
N ILE A 153 9.79 0.03 -17.96
CA ILE A 153 9.86 -0.54 -16.61
C ILE A 153 9.29 -1.96 -16.69
N PRO A 154 10.02 -3.01 -16.28
CA PRO A 154 9.50 -4.38 -16.32
C PRO A 154 8.20 -4.52 -15.54
N GLU A 155 7.29 -5.34 -16.04
CA GLU A 155 6.13 -5.77 -15.28
C GLU A 155 6.58 -6.74 -14.19
N ARG A 156 6.12 -6.50 -12.97
CA ARG A 156 6.39 -7.33 -11.81
C ARG A 156 5.14 -7.42 -10.95
N THR A 157 5.06 -8.52 -10.21
CA THR A 157 4.01 -8.73 -9.22
C THR A 157 4.00 -7.61 -8.18
N ALA A 158 2.78 -7.12 -7.91
CA ALA A 158 2.47 -6.13 -6.88
C ALA A 158 3.07 -6.50 -5.53
N LEU A 159 3.53 -5.54 -4.72
CA LEU A 159 4.09 -5.86 -3.41
C LEU A 159 3.14 -6.69 -2.54
N ILE A 160 1.84 -6.42 -2.65
CA ILE A 160 0.79 -7.10 -1.86
C ILE A 160 0.68 -8.60 -2.14
N GLU A 161 1.13 -9.03 -3.31
CA GLU A 161 1.12 -10.41 -3.81
C GLU A 161 2.52 -11.06 -3.73
N ARG A 162 3.54 -10.34 -3.25
CA ARG A 162 4.92 -10.82 -3.23
C ARG A 162 5.28 -11.55 -1.95
N ASP A 163 5.13 -12.87 -2.00
CA ASP A 163 5.60 -13.79 -0.96
C ASP A 163 7.07 -14.22 -1.11
N ASP A 164 7.72 -13.88 -2.23
CA ASP A 164 9.08 -14.28 -2.56
C ASP A 164 10.16 -13.33 -2.00
N LEU A 165 9.76 -12.22 -1.37
CA LEU A 165 10.69 -11.26 -0.79
C LEU A 165 11.33 -11.78 0.50
N PRO A 166 12.67 -11.72 0.63
CA PRO A 166 13.33 -12.10 1.87
C PRO A 166 12.86 -11.20 3.03
N PRO A 167 12.52 -11.76 4.22
CA PRO A 167 11.99 -11.00 5.35
C PRO A 167 12.83 -9.78 5.75
N GLU A 168 14.15 -9.87 5.63
CA GLU A 168 15.12 -8.81 5.93
C GLU A 168 15.02 -7.60 4.99
N THR A 169 14.42 -7.77 3.80
CA THR A 169 14.24 -6.69 2.82
C THR A 169 12.94 -5.92 3.01
N LEU A 170 11.95 -6.52 3.68
CA LEU A 170 10.61 -5.95 3.83
C LEU A 170 10.60 -4.56 4.47
N PRO A 171 11.39 -4.27 5.54
CA PRO A 171 11.36 -2.93 6.12
C PRO A 171 11.86 -1.85 5.15
N THR A 172 12.91 -2.15 4.39
CA THR A 172 13.45 -1.25 3.36
C THR A 172 12.42 -0.98 2.26
N VAL A 173 11.71 -2.01 1.82
CA VAL A 173 10.67 -1.90 0.79
C VAL A 173 9.50 -1.04 1.28
N VAL A 174 8.96 -1.32 2.48
CA VAL A 174 7.87 -0.53 3.06
C VAL A 174 8.27 0.92 3.24
N LEU A 175 9.47 1.20 3.73
CA LEU A 175 9.97 2.58 3.86
C LEU A 175 10.12 3.27 2.51
N ALA A 176 10.56 2.55 1.47
CA ALA A 176 10.67 3.12 0.12
C ALA A 176 9.29 3.53 -0.43
N LEU A 177 8.24 2.72 -0.22
CA LEU A 177 6.87 3.10 -0.58
C LEU A 177 6.36 4.31 0.19
N LEU A 178 6.58 4.36 1.52
CA LEU A 178 6.16 5.53 2.31
C LEU A 178 6.89 6.80 1.87
N ARG A 179 8.16 6.70 1.45
CA ARG A 179 8.89 7.83 0.84
C ARG A 179 8.34 8.21 -0.53
N ALA A 180 7.90 7.24 -1.35
CA ALA A 180 7.21 7.52 -2.61
C ALA A 180 5.91 8.29 -2.38
N VAL A 181 5.09 7.86 -1.41
CA VAL A 181 3.87 8.57 -1.00
C VAL A 181 4.18 10.02 -0.59
N LEU A 182 5.18 10.22 0.27
CA LEU A 182 5.58 11.58 0.68
C LEU A 182 6.11 12.42 -0.47
N ALA A 183 6.90 11.83 -1.37
CA ALA A 183 7.42 12.53 -2.54
C ALA A 183 6.28 13.00 -3.45
N TYR A 184 5.24 12.18 -3.61
CA TYR A 184 4.05 12.50 -4.38
C TYR A 184 3.22 13.62 -3.72
N GLU A 185 2.92 13.51 -2.42
CA GLU A 185 2.22 14.55 -1.66
C GLU A 185 2.95 15.90 -1.72
N ASN A 186 4.27 15.89 -1.53
CA ASN A 186 5.09 17.10 -1.60
C ASN A 186 5.11 17.70 -3.01
N ARG A 187 5.08 16.86 -4.04
CA ARG A 187 5.07 17.31 -5.44
C ARG A 187 3.75 18.00 -5.78
N LEU A 188 2.62 17.47 -5.32
CA LEU A 188 1.30 18.10 -5.47
C LEU A 188 1.22 19.42 -4.71
N ALA A 189 1.64 19.44 -3.44
CA ALA A 189 1.62 20.66 -2.62
C ALA A 189 2.50 21.77 -3.21
N ALA A 190 3.61 21.43 -3.87
CA ALA A 190 4.45 22.40 -4.55
C ALA A 190 3.76 23.04 -5.77
N ASP A 191 2.95 22.28 -6.52
CA ASP A 191 2.18 22.83 -7.64
C ASP A 191 1.07 23.76 -7.16
N ASP A 192 0.36 23.41 -6.08
CA ASP A 192 -0.69 24.25 -5.50
C ASP A 192 -0.15 25.63 -5.10
N LEU A 193 1.03 25.68 -4.47
CA LEU A 193 1.70 26.93 -4.10
C LEU A 193 2.13 27.79 -5.29
N THR A 194 2.29 27.21 -6.49
CA THR A 194 2.64 27.97 -7.70
C THR A 194 1.44 28.52 -8.46
N ARG A 195 0.22 28.13 -8.06
CA ARG A 195 -1.04 28.51 -8.71
C ARG A 195 -1.76 29.67 -8.02
N GLU A 196 -1.37 30.00 -6.78
CA GLU A 196 -1.82 31.19 -6.02
C GLU A 196 -1.04 32.45 -6.40
#